data_AF-A0A7V7B432-F1
#
_entry.id   AF-A0A7V7B432-F1
#
_cell.length_a   1.000
_cell.length_b   1.000
_cell.length_c   1.000
_cell.angle_alpha   90.00
_cell.angle_beta   90.00
_cell.angle_gamma   90.00
#
_symmetry.space_group_name_H-M   'P 1'
#
loop_
_entity.id
_entity.type
_entity.pdbx_description
1 polymer ?
#
loop_
_entity_poly.entity_id
_entity_poly.type
_entity_poly.pdbx_seq_one_letter_code
_entity_poly.pdbx_strand_id
1 'polypeptide(L)'
;SHDKHQIKHHAASEPGPVAPINEVRRTIEYAMTKMARSKILIGVPFYGYDWPLPYRPEIGGKALSTQAATLLAMNNQVPISYSKETESAFFYYYDAAGQRHVVWFDDSRSMAEKMKLLKEYGIGGIGAWQLTLGMPQGPWILRKFYHVKKV
;
A
#
# COMPACT_ATOMS: atom_id res chain seq x y z
N SER A 1 -4.58 -25.07 -15.22
CA SER A 1 -4.41 -23.69 -15.71
C SER A 1 -4.48 -22.79 -14.47
N HIS A 2 -3.33 -22.51 -13.85
CA HIS A 2 -3.26 -21.90 -12.51
C HIS A 2 -3.08 -20.39 -12.64
N ASP A 3 -4.02 -19.66 -12.05
CA ASP A 3 -4.14 -18.22 -12.00
C ASP A 3 -3.02 -17.62 -11.12
N LYS A 4 -1.88 -17.26 -11.73
CA LYS A 4 -0.69 -16.73 -11.05
C LYS A 4 -0.70 -15.21 -10.87
N HIS A 5 -1.85 -14.54 -10.99
CA HIS A 5 -1.86 -13.09 -11.19
C HIS A 5 -2.39 -12.26 -10.01
N GLN A 6 -2.90 -12.85 -8.92
CA GLN A 6 -3.29 -12.08 -7.73
C GLN A 6 -2.17 -12.06 -6.70
N ILE A 7 -1.38 -10.98 -6.69
CA ILE A 7 -0.33 -10.76 -5.69
C ILE A 7 -0.84 -9.67 -4.73
N LYS A 8 -1.74 -10.03 -3.83
CA LYS A 8 -2.17 -9.17 -2.72
C LYS A 8 -1.65 -9.77 -1.43
N HIS A 9 -0.75 -9.05 -0.75
CA HIS A 9 -0.15 -9.54 0.48
C HIS A 9 -0.87 -8.98 1.71
N HIS A 10 -1.09 -9.84 2.69
CA HIS A 10 -1.73 -9.54 3.97
C HIS A 10 -0.97 -10.23 5.10
N ALA A 11 -1.34 -9.96 6.35
CA ALA A 11 -0.67 -10.56 7.52
C ALA A 11 -0.45 -12.08 7.40
N ALA A 12 -1.44 -12.84 6.95
CA ALA A 12 -1.33 -14.30 6.83
C ALA A 12 -0.73 -14.82 5.49
N SER A 13 -0.19 -13.95 4.63
CA SER A 13 0.45 -14.35 3.37
C SER A 13 1.96 -14.24 3.46
N GLU A 14 2.65 -14.75 2.45
CA GLU A 14 4.07 -14.47 2.22
C GLU A 14 4.32 -12.94 2.08
N PRO A 15 5.56 -12.47 2.28
CA PRO A 15 5.88 -11.05 2.23
C PRO A 15 5.78 -10.47 0.82
N GLY A 16 5.22 -9.26 0.72
CA GLY A 16 5.19 -8.50 -0.53
C GLY A 16 4.29 -7.26 -0.46
N PRO A 17 4.07 -6.57 -1.59
CA PRO A 17 3.32 -5.31 -1.63
C PRO A 17 1.86 -5.51 -1.22
N VAL A 18 1.36 -4.64 -0.33
CA VAL A 18 -0.02 -4.71 0.18
C VAL A 18 -1.06 -4.36 -0.89
N ALA A 19 -0.76 -3.35 -1.69
CA ALA A 19 -1.63 -2.88 -2.77
C ALA A 19 -0.81 -2.51 -4.01
N PRO A 20 -0.25 -3.48 -4.75
CA PRO A 20 0.54 -3.16 -5.92
C PRO A 20 -0.33 -2.51 -7.01
N ILE A 21 0.24 -1.58 -7.76
CA ILE A 21 -0.50 -0.69 -8.69
C ILE A 21 -1.28 -1.44 -9.78
N ASN A 22 -0.77 -2.59 -10.22
CA ASN A 22 -1.41 -3.47 -11.20
C ASN A 22 -2.70 -4.08 -10.65
N GLU A 23 -2.74 -4.48 -9.39
CA GLU A 23 -3.94 -4.99 -8.72
C GLU A 23 -4.97 -3.90 -8.49
N VAL A 24 -4.51 -2.68 -8.15
CA VAL A 24 -5.39 -1.50 -8.07
C VAL A 24 -6.03 -1.24 -9.43
N ARG A 25 -5.25 -1.26 -10.52
CA ARG A 25 -5.74 -1.09 -11.89
C ARG A 25 -6.81 -2.12 -12.26
N ARG A 26 -6.52 -3.41 -12.05
CA ARG A 26 -7.47 -4.50 -12.34
C ARG A 26 -8.77 -4.36 -11.54
N THR A 27 -8.67 -3.93 -10.29
CA THR A 27 -9.84 -3.70 -9.43
C THR A 27 -10.71 -2.55 -9.98
N ILE A 28 -10.10 -1.45 -10.44
CA ILE A 28 -10.81 -0.34 -11.10
C ILE A 28 -11.52 -0.85 -12.37
N GLU A 29 -10.77 -1.53 -13.24
CA GLU A 29 -11.26 -2.02 -14.53
C GLU A 29 -12.45 -2.96 -14.35
N TYR A 30 -12.34 -3.91 -13.41
CA TYR A 30 -13.45 -4.81 -13.08
C TYR A 30 -14.67 -4.06 -12.57
N ALA A 31 -14.51 -3.12 -11.63
CA ALA A 31 -15.62 -2.34 -11.09
C ALA A 31 -16.36 -1.53 -12.18
N MET A 32 -15.62 -1.03 -13.17
CA MET A 32 -16.19 -0.32 -14.32
C MET A 32 -17.06 -1.20 -15.22
N THR A 33 -16.87 -2.51 -15.22
CA THR A 33 -17.79 -3.45 -15.92
C THR A 33 -19.14 -3.60 -15.20
N LYS A 34 -19.22 -3.19 -13.93
CA LYS A 34 -20.39 -3.40 -13.06
C LYS A 34 -21.17 -2.12 -12.77
N MET A 35 -20.53 -0.95 -12.83
CA MET A 35 -21.17 0.33 -12.54
C MET A 35 -20.49 1.51 -13.24
N ALA A 36 -21.19 2.65 -13.29
CA ALA A 36 -20.63 3.89 -13.82
C ALA A 36 -19.42 4.35 -13.00
N ARG A 37 -18.39 4.85 -13.68
CA ARG A 37 -17.11 5.29 -13.10
C ARG A 37 -17.29 6.28 -11.93
N SER A 38 -18.25 7.20 -12.06
CA SER A 38 -18.57 8.22 -11.05
C SER A 38 -19.12 7.66 -9.73
N LYS A 39 -19.52 6.39 -9.68
CA LYS A 39 -19.99 5.70 -8.47
C LYS A 39 -18.91 4.85 -7.79
N ILE A 40 -17.74 4.73 -8.40
CA ILE A 40 -16.65 3.89 -7.89
C ILE A 40 -15.84 4.69 -6.87
N LEU A 41 -15.73 4.16 -5.65
CA LEU A 41 -14.83 4.62 -4.59
C LEU A 41 -13.84 3.51 -4.27
N ILE A 42 -12.54 3.83 -4.25
CA ILE A 42 -11.50 2.83 -3.95
C ILE A 42 -10.83 3.11 -2.62
N GLY A 43 -10.71 2.04 -1.81
CA GLY A 43 -9.90 1.99 -0.60
C GLY A 43 -8.41 1.93 -0.92
N VAL A 44 -7.62 2.88 -0.43
CA VAL A 44 -6.14 2.77 -0.45
C VAL A 44 -5.63 2.55 0.98
N PRO A 45 -4.82 1.51 1.22
CA PRO A 45 -4.31 1.21 2.56
C PRO A 45 -3.25 2.24 2.99
N PHE A 46 -3.33 2.74 4.22
CA PHE A 46 -2.28 3.54 4.88
C PHE A 46 -1.41 2.72 5.83
N TYR A 47 -1.27 1.43 5.52
CA TYR A 47 -0.55 0.45 6.32
C TYR A 47 0.27 -0.47 5.45
N GLY A 48 1.31 -1.01 6.07
CA GLY A 48 2.14 -2.08 5.56
C GLY A 48 2.07 -3.29 6.48
N TYR A 49 2.91 -4.28 6.17
CA TYR A 49 3.23 -5.36 7.09
C TYR A 49 4.74 -5.56 7.19
N ASP A 50 5.15 -6.02 8.37
CA ASP A 50 6.50 -6.41 8.73
C ASP A 50 6.53 -7.93 8.92
N TRP A 51 7.29 -8.63 8.09
CA TRP A 51 7.43 -10.09 8.15
C TRP A 51 8.83 -10.49 8.61
N PRO A 52 8.94 -11.43 9.56
CA PRO A 52 10.21 -12.10 9.85
C PRO A 52 10.60 -13.07 8.71
N LEU A 53 11.90 -13.22 8.47
CA LEU A 53 12.49 -14.03 7.40
C LEU A 53 13.45 -15.11 7.93
N PRO A 54 13.34 -16.40 7.53
CA PRO A 54 12.50 -16.90 6.45
C PRO A 54 11.01 -16.89 6.80
N TYR A 55 10.17 -16.69 5.79
CA TYR A 55 8.72 -16.65 5.95
C TYR A 55 8.20 -17.99 6.50
N ARG A 56 7.32 -17.88 7.48
CA ARG A 56 6.64 -18.99 8.14
C ARG A 56 5.14 -18.67 8.23
N PRO A 57 4.25 -19.46 7.60
CA PRO A 57 2.81 -19.21 7.58
C PRO A 57 2.17 -19.04 8.96
N GLU A 58 2.71 -19.72 9.97
CA GLU A 58 2.24 -19.67 11.36
C GLU A 58 2.56 -18.37 12.11
N ILE A 59 3.52 -17.57 11.62
CA ILE A 59 3.90 -16.29 12.24
C ILE A 59 3.19 -15.13 11.54
N GLY A 60 3.22 -15.12 10.20
CA GLY A 60 2.67 -14.04 9.40
C GLY A 60 3.39 -12.69 9.60
N GLY A 61 2.84 -11.65 8.98
CA GLY A 61 3.29 -10.28 9.04
C GLY A 61 2.51 -9.45 10.06
N LYS A 62 3.20 -8.56 10.76
CA LYS A 62 2.61 -7.63 11.72
C LYS A 62 2.22 -6.33 11.01
N ALA A 63 0.97 -5.90 11.16
CA ALA A 63 0.50 -4.63 10.59
C ALA A 63 1.20 -3.44 11.25
N LEU A 64 1.56 -2.44 10.44
CA LEU A 64 2.12 -1.17 10.90
C LEU A 64 1.66 -0.02 9.99
N SER A 65 1.51 1.18 10.54
CA SER A 65 1.20 2.37 9.74
C SER A 65 2.38 2.77 8.86
N THR A 66 2.13 3.50 7.77
CA THR A 66 3.18 4.12 6.94
C THR A 66 4.17 4.95 7.77
N GLN A 67 3.67 5.69 8.78
CA GLN A 67 4.53 6.45 9.69
C GLN A 67 5.41 5.54 10.54
N ALA A 68 4.85 4.46 11.11
CA ALA A 68 5.61 3.50 11.90
C ALA A 68 6.67 2.78 11.04
N ALA A 69 6.37 2.45 9.79
CA ALA A 69 7.32 1.85 8.86
C ALA A 69 8.51 2.79 8.57
N THR A 70 8.22 4.07 8.33
CA THR A 70 9.27 5.09 8.12
C THR A 70 10.16 5.22 9.36
N LEU A 71 9.56 5.33 10.55
CA LEU A 71 10.31 5.42 11.80
C LEU A 71 11.15 4.16 12.08
N LEU A 72 10.62 2.98 11.76
CA LEU A 72 11.33 1.72 11.91
C LEU A 72 12.57 1.65 11.01
N ALA A 73 12.46 2.07 9.75
CA ALA A 73 13.61 2.16 8.85
C ALA A 73 14.66 3.16 9.36
N MET A 74 14.23 4.33 9.84
CA MET A 74 15.12 5.36 10.41
C MET A 74 15.85 4.86 11.65
N ASN A 75 15.14 4.23 12.59
CA ASN A 75 15.73 3.73 13.84
C ASN A 75 16.75 2.61 13.59
N ASN A 76 16.55 1.81 12.55
CA ASN A 76 17.50 0.77 12.13
C ASN A 76 18.56 1.28 11.14
N GLN A 77 18.53 2.56 10.77
CA GLN A 77 19.46 3.19 9.83
C GLN A 77 19.53 2.47 8.47
N VAL A 78 18.41 1.93 8.00
CA VAL A 78 18.31 1.22 6.72
C VAL A 78 17.62 2.09 5.66
N PRO A 79 18.08 2.05 4.40
CA PRO A 79 17.45 2.80 3.33
C PRO A 79 16.09 2.19 2.94
N ILE A 80 15.12 3.04 2.63
CA ILE A 80 13.82 2.64 2.09
C ILE A 80 13.93 2.53 0.56
N SER A 81 13.92 1.29 0.08
CA SER A 81 13.88 0.95 -1.35
C SER A 81 12.48 1.13 -1.94
N TYR A 82 12.41 1.17 -3.26
CA TYR A 82 11.16 1.40 -3.99
C TYR A 82 11.07 0.49 -5.21
N SER A 83 10.01 -0.31 -5.29
CA SER A 83 9.71 -1.14 -6.45
C SER A 83 8.88 -0.32 -7.44
N LYS A 84 9.45 -0.08 -8.63
CA LYS A 84 8.74 0.60 -9.73
C LYS A 84 7.68 -0.27 -10.39
N GLU A 85 7.89 -1.59 -10.41
CA GLU A 85 6.91 -2.53 -10.96
C GLU A 85 5.60 -2.54 -10.18
N THR A 86 5.70 -2.51 -8.86
CA THR A 86 4.54 -2.59 -7.96
C THR A 86 4.09 -1.23 -7.45
N GLU A 87 4.88 -0.17 -7.72
CA GLU A 87 4.80 1.16 -7.13
C GLU A 87 4.56 1.04 -5.61
N SER A 88 5.53 0.47 -4.90
CA SER A 88 5.46 0.20 -3.45
C SER A 88 6.84 0.33 -2.80
N ALA A 89 6.86 0.80 -1.55
CA ALA A 89 8.08 0.96 -0.77
C ALA A 89 8.37 -0.30 0.05
N PHE A 90 9.66 -0.60 0.24
CA PHE A 90 10.09 -1.71 1.07
C PHE A 90 11.48 -1.50 1.66
N PHE A 91 11.78 -2.24 2.73
CA PHE A 91 13.14 -2.31 3.28
C PHE A 91 13.35 -3.62 4.03
N TYR A 92 14.62 -3.94 4.27
CA TYR A 92 15.04 -5.05 5.12
C TYR A 92 15.76 -4.48 6.34
N TYR A 93 15.60 -5.13 7.49
CA TYR A 93 16.37 -4.83 8.69
C TYR A 93 16.60 -6.11 9.52
N TYR A 94 17.44 -6.01 10.55
CA TYR A 94 17.62 -7.06 11.55
C TYR A 94 17.11 -6.54 12.89
N ASP A 95 16.33 -7.34 13.60
CA ASP A 95 15.87 -6.98 14.95
C ASP A 95 16.97 -7.21 16.00
N ALA A 96 16.67 -6.91 17.26
CA ALA A 96 17.62 -7.06 18.38
C ALA A 96 18.02 -8.53 18.63
N ALA A 97 17.25 -9.51 18.17
CA ALA A 97 17.55 -10.93 18.26
C ALA A 97 18.36 -11.44 17.05
N GLY A 98 18.69 -10.58 16.09
CA GLY A 98 19.35 -10.95 14.83
C GLY A 98 18.41 -11.62 13.82
N GLN A 99 17.10 -11.58 14.04
CA GLN A 99 16.10 -12.04 13.08
C GLN A 99 16.02 -11.03 11.93
N ARG A 100 16.13 -11.49 10.68
CA ARG A 100 15.95 -10.64 9.50
C ARG A 100 14.47 -10.38 9.27
N HIS A 101 14.12 -9.16 8.87
CA HIS A 101 12.76 -8.74 8.56
C HIS A 101 12.68 -8.11 7.17
N VAL A 102 11.49 -8.15 6.57
CA VAL A 102 11.13 -7.34 5.41
C VAL A 102 9.82 -6.61 5.66
N VAL A 103 9.82 -5.32 5.33
CA VAL A 103 8.65 -4.46 5.48
C VAL A 103 8.22 -3.99 4.11
N TRP A 104 6.94 -4.14 3.78
CA TRP A 104 6.32 -3.56 2.58
C TRP A 104 5.19 -2.62 2.99
N PHE A 105 5.17 -1.42 2.41
CA PHE A 105 4.20 -0.39 2.75
C PHE A 105 4.04 0.63 1.61
N ASP A 106 3.06 1.51 1.74
CA ASP A 106 2.87 2.66 0.87
C ASP A 106 3.52 3.92 1.45
N ASP A 107 4.27 4.65 0.64
CA ASP A 107 4.81 5.97 0.97
C ASP A 107 4.23 7.06 0.07
N SER A 108 4.76 8.29 0.16
CA SER A 108 4.27 9.40 -0.64
C SER A 108 4.44 9.21 -2.15
N ARG A 109 5.44 8.44 -2.59
CA ARG A 109 5.71 8.15 -4.00
C ARG A 109 4.65 7.21 -4.56
N SER A 110 4.43 6.08 -3.90
CA SER A 110 3.43 5.09 -4.33
C SER A 110 2.01 5.64 -4.24
N MET A 111 1.72 6.42 -3.20
CA MET A 111 0.44 7.11 -3.08
C MET A 111 0.22 8.08 -4.25
N ALA A 112 1.24 8.84 -4.66
CA ALA A 112 1.11 9.75 -5.79
C ALA A 112 0.81 9.03 -7.11
N GLU A 113 1.46 7.89 -7.38
CA GLU A 113 1.18 7.09 -8.59
C GLU A 113 -0.24 6.50 -8.57
N LYS A 114 -0.71 6.03 -7.40
CA LYS A 114 -2.11 5.58 -7.23
C LYS A 114 -3.09 6.73 -7.50
N MET A 115 -2.81 7.93 -7.02
CA MET A 115 -3.69 9.09 -7.26
C MET A 115 -3.74 9.49 -8.74
N LYS A 116 -2.61 9.42 -9.46
CA LYS A 116 -2.58 9.62 -10.92
C LYS A 116 -3.45 8.58 -11.64
N LEU A 117 -3.28 7.30 -11.29
CA LEU A 117 -4.08 6.21 -11.85
C LEU A 117 -5.59 6.48 -11.66
N LEU A 118 -6.01 6.79 -10.44
CA LEU A 118 -7.42 7.02 -10.13
C LEU A 118 -7.97 8.24 -10.88
N LYS A 119 -7.15 9.27 -11.10
CA LYS A 119 -7.49 10.43 -11.94
C LYS A 119 -7.63 10.05 -13.43
N GLU A 120 -6.73 9.22 -13.95
CA GLU A 120 -6.80 8.73 -15.35
C GLU A 120 -8.09 7.97 -15.63
N TYR A 121 -8.55 7.13 -14.70
CA TYR A 121 -9.82 6.40 -14.85
C TYR A 121 -11.06 7.26 -14.62
N GLY A 122 -10.93 8.46 -14.03
CA GLY A 122 -12.05 9.36 -13.77
C GLY A 122 -13.10 8.78 -12.82
N ILE A 123 -12.66 8.05 -11.78
CA ILE A 123 -13.56 7.44 -10.80
C ILE A 123 -14.12 8.47 -9.80
N GLY A 124 -15.21 8.11 -9.11
CA GLY A 124 -15.97 8.99 -8.22
C GLY A 124 -15.22 9.50 -6.98
N GLY A 125 -14.19 8.80 -6.51
CA GLY A 125 -13.41 9.24 -5.36
C GLY A 125 -12.58 8.14 -4.69
N ILE A 126 -12.02 8.48 -3.53
CA ILE A 126 -11.07 7.64 -2.78
C ILE A 126 -11.54 7.55 -1.33
N GLY A 127 -11.57 6.33 -0.80
CA GLY A 127 -11.65 6.06 0.63
C GLY A 127 -10.26 5.74 1.19
N ALA A 128 -9.88 6.38 2.29
CA ALA A 128 -8.67 5.99 3.01
C ALA A 128 -9.03 4.92 4.06
N TRP A 129 -8.32 3.79 4.06
CA TRP A 129 -8.50 2.77 5.11
C TRP A 129 -7.15 2.43 5.78
N GLN A 130 -6.99 2.53 7.10
CA GLN A 130 -7.88 3.16 8.09
C GLN A 130 -7.33 4.55 8.46
N LEU A 131 -8.20 5.56 8.57
CA LEU A 131 -7.86 6.95 8.94
C LEU A 131 -7.11 7.08 10.28
N THR A 132 -7.20 6.07 11.15
CA THR A 132 -6.48 5.98 12.42
C THR A 132 -5.01 5.60 12.27
N LEU A 133 -4.59 5.10 11.10
CA LEU A 133 -3.20 4.79 10.78
C LEU A 133 -2.61 6.01 10.09
N GLY A 134 -1.88 6.82 10.86
CA GLY A 134 -1.38 8.12 10.44
C GLY A 134 -0.54 8.08 9.16
N MET A 135 -0.97 8.85 8.16
CA MET A 135 -0.14 9.30 7.04
C MET A 135 -0.24 10.84 6.96
N PRO A 136 0.63 11.60 7.64
CA PRO A 136 0.57 13.05 7.69
C PRO A 136 0.59 13.72 6.30
N GLN A 137 1.19 13.06 5.31
CA GLN A 137 1.24 13.53 3.92
C GLN A 137 -0.08 13.33 3.17
N GLY A 138 -0.98 12.47 3.66
CA GLY A 138 -2.22 12.08 2.98
C GLY A 138 -3.12 13.23 2.56
N PRO A 139 -3.49 14.16 3.47
CA PRO A 139 -4.31 15.31 3.11
C PRO A 139 -3.69 16.20 2.02
N TRP A 140 -2.36 16.36 2.03
CA TRP A 140 -1.64 17.16 1.04
C TRP A 140 -1.62 16.50 -0.34
N ILE A 141 -1.39 15.19 -0.38
CA ILE A 141 -1.43 14.41 -1.62
C ILE A 141 -2.85 14.46 -2.22
N LEU A 142 -3.90 14.27 -1.40
CA LEU A 142 -5.28 14.33 -1.88
C LEU A 142 -5.62 15.69 -2.49
N ARG A 143 -5.28 16.79 -1.81
CA ARG A 143 -5.55 18.17 -2.31
C ARG A 143 -4.76 18.52 -3.57
N LYS A 144 -3.60 17.89 -3.80
CA LYS A 144 -2.82 18.08 -5.03
C LYS A 144 -3.53 17.52 -6.26
N PHE A 145 -4.27 16.42 -6.11
CA PHE A 145 -4.90 15.73 -7.24
C PHE A 145 -6.41 15.97 -7.35
N TYR A 146 -7.08 16.36 -6.27
CA TYR A 146 -8.54 16.46 -6.19
C TYR A 146 -9.03 17.73 -5.51
N HIS A 147 -10.19 18.22 -5.94
CA HIS A 147 -10.97 19.20 -5.20
C HIS A 147 -11.86 18.45 -4.19
N VAL A 148 -11.57 18.62 -2.90
CA VAL A 148 -12.32 17.95 -1.82
C VAL A 148 -13.67 18.62 -1.65
N LYS A 149 -14.76 17.91 -1.96
CA LYS A 149 -16.13 18.35 -1.67
C LYS A 149 -16.47 18.04 -0.22
N LYS A 150 -16.94 19.06 0.51
CA LYS A 150 -17.67 18.86 1.77
C LYS A 150 -19.13 18.63 1.41
N VAL A 151 -19.71 17.55 1.91
CA VAL A 151 -21.14 17.24 1.82
C VAL A 151 -21.72 17.23 3.22
#